data_AF-A0AAW9JS22-F1
#
_entry.id   AF-A0AAW9JS22-F1
#
_cell.length_a   1.000
_cell.length_b   1.000
_cell.length_c   1.000
_cell.angle_alpha   90.00
_cell.angle_beta   90.00
_cell.angle_gamma   90.00
#
_symmetry.space_group_name_H-M   'P 1'
#
loop_
_entity.id
_entity.type
_entity.pdbx_description
1 polymer ?
#
loop_
_entity_poly.entity_id
_entity_poly.type
_entity_poly.pdbx_seq_one_letter_code
_entity_poly.pdbx_strand_id
1 'polypeptide(L)'
;MQDNSKIRVVVGMSGGVDSSVTALLLKEQGYDVIGIFMKNWDDTDENGVCTATEDYKDVVAVASQIGIPYYSVNFEKEYWDRVFEYFLAEYRAGRTPNPDVMCNKEIKFKAFLDYAMQLGADFVATGHYAQVKRDENGVVHMLRGNDNNKDQTYFLSQLSQEQLSKTMFPLGHLEKKEVRAIAEKAGLATAKKKDSTGVCFIGEKNFKQFLSQYLPAQPGKMMTPDGIEKGTHDGLMYYTIGQRQGLGIGGGGKTQEPWFVVGKDLATNTLIVDQGFHHPLLYANRLTASQIHFTTNEEKPQEFRCTAKFRYRQQDVPVTVRLLNGDRAEVLFDEKARAITPGQAVVFYDGEECLGGGLIDQAYQDQKQMQYI
;
A
#
# COMPACT_ATOMS: atom_id res chain seq x y z
N MET A 1 16.48 16.77 -29.65
CA MET A 1 15.55 16.01 -28.78
C MET A 1 15.86 14.54 -28.97
N GLN A 2 15.93 13.78 -27.88
CA GLN A 2 16.10 12.33 -27.95
C GLN A 2 14.87 11.75 -28.66
N ASP A 3 15.10 10.84 -29.60
CA ASP A 3 14.03 10.16 -30.32
C ASP A 3 13.43 9.07 -29.42
N ASN A 4 12.29 9.36 -28.80
CA ASN A 4 11.62 8.47 -27.84
C ASN A 4 11.22 7.13 -28.47
N SER A 5 11.08 7.05 -29.80
CA SER A 5 10.65 5.82 -30.49
C SER A 5 11.65 4.66 -30.36
N LYS A 6 12.88 4.96 -29.93
CA LYS A 6 13.92 3.96 -29.65
C LYS A 6 13.94 3.49 -28.21
N ILE A 7 13.12 4.08 -27.34
CA ILE A 7 13.03 3.76 -25.92
C ILE A 7 11.77 2.93 -25.73
N ARG A 8 11.96 1.67 -25.33
CA ARG A 8 10.85 0.75 -25.07
C ARG A 8 10.35 0.89 -23.65
N VAL A 9 9.06 1.17 -23.50
CA VAL A 9 8.39 1.31 -22.21
C VAL A 9 7.28 0.27 -22.09
N VAL A 10 7.43 -0.61 -21.10
CA VAL A 10 6.43 -1.64 -20.79
C VAL A 10 5.50 -1.14 -19.70
N VAL A 11 4.22 -0.98 -20.02
CA VAL A 11 3.20 -0.43 -19.13
C VAL A 11 2.42 -1.55 -18.46
N GLY A 12 2.44 -1.59 -17.13
CA GLY A 12 1.56 -2.47 -16.36
C GLY A 12 0.11 -1.98 -16.48
N MET A 13 -0.71 -2.70 -17.26
CA MET A 13 -2.11 -2.38 -17.51
C MET A 13 -3.02 -3.27 -16.69
N SER A 14 -3.79 -2.69 -15.76
CA SER A 14 -4.67 -3.44 -14.86
C SER A 14 -6.13 -3.48 -15.33
N GLY A 15 -6.43 -2.97 -16.53
CA GLY A 15 -7.80 -2.73 -16.99
C GLY A 15 -8.48 -1.52 -16.34
N GLY A 16 -7.74 -0.72 -15.57
CA GLY A 16 -8.24 0.51 -14.94
C GLY A 16 -7.86 1.78 -15.72
N VAL A 17 -8.61 2.86 -15.50
CA VAL A 17 -8.44 4.14 -16.21
C VAL A 17 -7.02 4.72 -16.08
N ASP A 18 -6.38 4.54 -14.93
CA ASP A 18 -5.07 5.14 -14.64
C ASP A 18 -4.00 4.52 -15.54
N SER A 19 -3.95 3.19 -15.61
CA SER A 19 -3.02 2.51 -16.52
C SER A 19 -3.34 2.74 -18.01
N SER A 20 -4.62 2.93 -18.35
CA SER A 20 -5.03 3.24 -19.73
C SER A 20 -4.49 4.60 -20.18
N VAL A 21 -4.65 5.63 -19.34
CA VAL A 21 -4.12 6.98 -19.60
C VAL A 21 -2.60 6.99 -19.56
N THR A 22 -1.98 6.20 -18.68
CA THR A 22 -0.53 6.01 -18.65
C THR A 22 0.00 5.55 -20.01
N ALA A 23 -0.60 4.50 -20.57
CA ALA A 23 -0.22 3.97 -21.87
C ALA A 23 -0.46 4.98 -23.00
N LEU A 24 -1.60 5.68 -22.98
CA LEU A 24 -1.91 6.73 -23.94
C LEU A 24 -0.87 7.86 -23.92
N LEU A 25 -0.55 8.40 -22.75
CA LEU A 25 0.39 9.52 -22.61
C LEU A 25 1.78 9.16 -23.12
N LEU A 26 2.27 7.96 -22.81
CA LEU A 26 3.57 7.47 -23.31
C LEU A 26 3.54 7.29 -24.83
N LYS A 27 2.42 6.80 -25.38
CA LYS A 27 2.25 6.65 -26.83
C LYS A 27 2.26 8.01 -27.53
N GLU A 28 1.56 9.00 -26.98
CA GLU A 28 1.54 10.38 -27.50
C GLU A 28 2.92 11.06 -27.41
N GLN A 29 3.72 10.72 -26.41
CA GLN A 29 5.12 11.16 -26.27
C GLN A 29 6.09 10.45 -27.23
N GLY A 30 5.59 9.49 -28.01
CA GLY A 30 6.36 8.82 -29.08
C GLY A 30 7.20 7.63 -28.63
N TYR A 31 6.99 7.08 -27.43
CA TYR A 31 7.70 5.88 -26.97
C TYR A 31 7.28 4.61 -27.71
N ASP A 32 8.15 3.59 -27.72
CA ASP A 32 7.78 2.21 -28.10
C ASP A 32 7.06 1.55 -26.93
N VAL A 33 5.73 1.66 -26.90
CA VAL A 33 4.90 1.26 -25.76
C VAL A 33 4.37 -0.17 -25.95
N ILE A 34 4.52 -1.00 -24.92
CA ILE A 34 3.90 -2.33 -24.83
C ILE A 34 3.05 -2.40 -23.57
N GLY A 35 1.79 -2.83 -23.70
CA GLY A 35 0.91 -3.10 -22.55
C GLY A 35 1.08 -4.51 -22.01
N ILE A 36 1.13 -4.69 -20.70
CA ILE A 36 1.13 -6.02 -20.06
C ILE A 36 0.10 -6.06 -18.95
N PHE A 37 -0.80 -7.03 -19.04
CA PHE A 37 -1.71 -7.40 -17.97
C PHE A 37 -1.08 -8.49 -17.10
N MET A 38 -1.14 -8.33 -15.78
CA MET A 38 -0.63 -9.30 -14.83
C MET A 38 -1.81 -10.03 -14.16
N LYS A 39 -1.95 -11.33 -14.43
CA LYS A 39 -2.85 -12.19 -13.65
C LYS A 39 -2.12 -12.66 -12.40
N ASN A 40 -2.43 -12.04 -11.27
CA ASN A 40 -1.76 -12.29 -9.98
C ASN A 40 -2.61 -13.11 -9.01
N TRP A 41 -3.88 -13.33 -9.34
CA TRP A 41 -4.81 -14.05 -8.50
C TRP A 41 -5.88 -14.71 -9.37
N ASP A 42 -6.24 -15.94 -9.03
CA ASP A 42 -7.36 -16.62 -9.65
C ASP A 42 -8.61 -16.42 -8.79
N ASP A 43 -9.49 -15.52 -9.22
CA ASP A 43 -10.71 -15.19 -8.48
C ASP A 43 -11.97 -15.83 -9.08
N THR A 44 -11.81 -16.95 -9.78
CA THR A 44 -12.91 -17.65 -10.43
C THR A 44 -13.94 -18.07 -9.39
N ASP A 45 -15.16 -17.53 -9.50
CA ASP A 45 -16.25 -17.85 -8.58
C ASP A 45 -16.90 -19.21 -8.88
N GLU A 46 -17.86 -19.62 -8.05
CA GLU A 46 -18.62 -20.87 -8.19
C GLU A 46 -19.42 -20.96 -9.50
N ASN A 47 -19.65 -19.83 -10.19
CA ASN A 47 -20.33 -19.75 -11.48
C ASN A 47 -19.34 -19.66 -12.65
N GLY A 48 -18.03 -19.75 -12.39
CA GLY A 48 -16.98 -19.65 -13.39
C GLY A 48 -16.69 -18.21 -13.88
N VAL A 49 -17.21 -17.19 -13.20
CA VAL A 49 -16.96 -15.78 -13.53
C VAL A 49 -15.66 -15.33 -12.88
N CYS A 50 -14.74 -14.81 -13.69
CA CYS A 50 -13.43 -14.35 -13.25
C CYS A 50 -13.29 -12.84 -13.55
N THR A 51 -13.06 -12.04 -12.51
CA THR A 51 -12.87 -10.58 -12.62
C THR A 51 -11.67 -10.23 -13.51
N ALA A 52 -10.59 -11.00 -13.41
CA ALA A 52 -9.39 -10.83 -14.23
C ALA A 52 -9.69 -10.98 -15.74
N THR A 53 -10.68 -11.77 -16.13
CA THR A 53 -11.09 -11.91 -17.54
C THR A 53 -11.71 -10.63 -18.08
N GLU A 54 -12.56 -9.95 -17.30
CA GLU A 54 -13.16 -8.67 -17.70
C GLU A 54 -12.12 -7.54 -17.68
N ASP A 55 -11.25 -7.49 -16.68
CA ASP A 55 -10.15 -6.52 -16.64
C ASP A 55 -9.21 -6.69 -17.85
N TYR A 56 -8.93 -7.93 -18.26
CA TYR A 56 -8.14 -8.18 -19.46
C TYR A 56 -8.84 -7.72 -20.74
N LYS A 57 -10.16 -7.91 -20.86
CA LYS A 57 -10.92 -7.37 -22.01
C LYS A 57 -10.80 -5.85 -22.11
N ASP A 58 -10.81 -5.14 -20.97
CA ASP A 58 -10.60 -3.70 -20.95
C ASP A 58 -9.19 -3.31 -21.40
N VAL A 59 -8.16 -4.09 -21.01
CA VAL A 59 -6.79 -3.89 -21.53
C VAL A 59 -6.75 -4.08 -23.04
N VAL A 60 -7.35 -5.15 -23.57
CA VAL A 60 -7.42 -5.42 -25.01
C VAL A 60 -8.11 -4.27 -25.75
N ALA A 61 -9.26 -3.80 -25.23
CA ALA A 61 -10.02 -2.71 -25.83
C ALA A 61 -9.18 -1.42 -25.90
N VAL A 62 -8.57 -1.02 -24.78
CA VAL A 62 -7.75 0.20 -24.72
C VAL A 62 -6.50 0.09 -25.59
N ALA A 63 -5.77 -1.02 -25.50
CA ALA A 63 -4.54 -1.21 -26.28
C ALA A 63 -4.81 -1.19 -27.78
N SER A 64 -5.95 -1.77 -28.21
CA SER A 64 -6.41 -1.71 -29.60
C SER A 64 -6.79 -0.28 -30.02
N GLN A 65 -7.46 0.49 -29.14
CA GLN A 65 -7.84 1.88 -29.40
C GLN A 65 -6.63 2.78 -29.64
N ILE A 66 -5.56 2.62 -28.85
CA ILE A 66 -4.37 3.48 -28.91
C ILE A 66 -3.26 2.91 -29.80
N GLY A 67 -3.47 1.72 -30.38
CA GLY A 67 -2.54 1.10 -31.32
C GLY A 67 -1.20 0.68 -30.69
N ILE A 68 -1.26 -0.03 -29.56
CA ILE A 68 -0.08 -0.65 -28.91
C ILE A 68 -0.25 -2.17 -28.82
N PRO A 69 0.85 -2.95 -28.90
CA PRO A 69 0.82 -4.37 -28.59
C PRO A 69 0.49 -4.59 -27.11
N TYR A 70 -0.15 -5.71 -26.82
CA TYR A 70 -0.51 -6.10 -25.46
C TYR A 70 -0.26 -7.59 -25.23
N TYR A 71 0.11 -7.94 -24.00
CA TYR A 71 0.34 -9.31 -23.57
C TYR A 71 -0.26 -9.56 -22.18
N SER A 72 -0.35 -10.83 -21.80
CA SER A 72 -0.73 -11.26 -20.46
C SER A 72 0.36 -12.15 -19.88
N VAL A 73 0.65 -11.98 -18.60
CA VAL A 73 1.59 -12.79 -17.84
C VAL A 73 0.90 -13.25 -16.54
N ASN A 74 1.19 -14.49 -16.12
CA ASN A 74 0.67 -15.03 -14.87
C ASN A 74 1.78 -14.99 -13.81
N PHE A 75 1.50 -14.31 -12.70
CA PHE A 75 2.35 -14.25 -11.50
C PHE A 75 1.60 -14.71 -10.24
N GLU A 76 0.57 -15.56 -10.38
CA GLU A 76 -0.21 -16.12 -9.26
C GLU A 76 0.70 -16.82 -8.25
N LYS A 77 1.70 -17.57 -8.73
CA LYS A 77 2.65 -18.27 -7.87
C LYS A 77 3.51 -17.29 -7.08
N GLU A 78 4.13 -16.32 -7.75
CA GLU A 78 4.97 -15.31 -7.11
C GLU A 78 4.15 -14.45 -6.13
N TYR A 79 2.91 -14.11 -6.50
CA TYR A 79 2.01 -13.35 -5.65
C TYR A 79 1.63 -14.13 -4.39
N TRP A 80 1.27 -15.40 -4.55
CA TRP A 80 0.98 -16.29 -3.43
C TRP A 80 2.17 -16.36 -2.47
N ASP A 81 3.33 -16.77 -2.99
CA ASP A 81 4.54 -17.03 -2.21
C ASP A 81 5.08 -15.76 -1.50
N ARG A 82 5.03 -14.60 -2.17
CA ARG A 82 5.73 -13.38 -1.67
C ARG A 82 4.81 -12.34 -1.05
N VAL A 83 3.52 -12.34 -1.38
CA VAL A 83 2.56 -11.32 -0.90
C VAL A 83 1.51 -11.96 -0.01
N PHE A 84 0.88 -13.04 -0.47
CA PHE A 84 -0.24 -13.64 0.27
C PHE A 84 0.22 -14.43 1.49
N GLU A 85 1.30 -15.21 1.40
CA GLU A 85 1.87 -15.89 2.57
C GLU A 85 2.32 -14.91 3.64
N TYR A 86 2.97 -13.80 3.24
CA TYR A 86 3.28 -12.68 4.14
C TYR A 86 2.02 -12.14 4.82
N PHE A 87 0.98 -11.83 4.03
CA PHE A 87 -0.28 -11.31 4.54
C PHE A 87 -0.91 -12.23 5.61
N LEU A 88 -0.92 -13.55 5.37
CA LEU A 88 -1.42 -14.51 6.36
C LEU A 88 -0.52 -14.64 7.59
N ALA A 89 0.81 -14.59 7.41
CA ALA A 89 1.77 -14.64 8.51
C ALA A 89 1.63 -13.44 9.45
N GLU A 90 1.43 -12.24 8.92
CA GLU A 90 1.20 -11.02 9.71
C GLU A 90 -0.05 -11.14 10.58
N TYR A 91 -1.16 -11.62 10.01
CA TYR A 91 -2.39 -11.83 10.79
C TYR A 91 -2.24 -12.91 11.86
N ARG A 92 -1.51 -13.99 11.57
CA ARG A 92 -1.16 -15.01 12.58
C ARG A 92 -0.36 -14.41 13.75
N ALA A 93 0.46 -13.40 13.48
CA ALA A 93 1.22 -12.66 14.48
C ALA A 93 0.40 -11.53 15.16
N GLY A 94 -0.91 -11.42 14.92
CA GLY A 94 -1.78 -10.39 15.50
C GLY A 94 -1.62 -8.99 14.88
N ARG A 95 -0.75 -8.84 13.88
CA ARG A 95 -0.43 -7.60 13.17
C ARG A 95 -1.43 -7.30 12.05
N THR A 96 -1.43 -6.07 11.54
CA THR A 96 -2.27 -5.66 10.39
C THR A 96 -1.37 -5.41 9.17
N PRO A 97 -1.26 -6.36 8.22
CA PRO A 97 -0.38 -6.23 7.06
C PRO A 97 -0.78 -5.10 6.12
N ASN A 98 0.19 -4.65 5.32
CA ASN A 98 -0.06 -3.89 4.10
C ASN A 98 0.39 -4.70 2.86
N PRO A 99 -0.53 -5.47 2.23
CA PRO A 99 -0.19 -6.30 1.08
C PRO A 99 0.16 -5.48 -0.17
N ASP A 100 -0.30 -4.24 -0.29
CA ASP A 100 -0.01 -3.39 -1.45
C ASP A 100 1.45 -2.93 -1.50
N VAL A 101 2.05 -2.65 -0.33
CA VAL A 101 3.50 -2.38 -0.22
C VAL A 101 4.30 -3.58 -0.72
N MET A 102 3.94 -4.80 -0.30
CA MET A 102 4.61 -6.03 -0.75
C MET A 102 4.35 -6.34 -2.22
N CYS A 103 3.14 -6.12 -2.71
CA CYS A 103 2.80 -6.27 -4.13
C CYS A 103 3.67 -5.36 -5.01
N ASN A 104 3.88 -4.11 -4.62
CA ASN A 104 4.77 -3.23 -5.36
C ASN A 104 6.22 -3.72 -5.31
N LYS A 105 6.73 -4.03 -4.12
CA LYS A 105 8.11 -4.51 -3.91
C LYS A 105 8.43 -5.79 -4.68
N GLU A 106 7.57 -6.80 -4.57
CA GLU A 106 7.89 -8.18 -4.99
C GLU A 106 7.29 -8.58 -6.35
N ILE A 107 6.24 -7.89 -6.79
CA ILE A 107 5.52 -8.21 -8.03
C ILE A 107 5.72 -7.10 -9.05
N LYS A 108 5.15 -5.91 -8.81
CA LYS A 108 5.14 -4.85 -9.84
C LYS A 108 6.52 -4.27 -10.15
N PHE A 109 7.44 -4.23 -9.20
CA PHE A 109 8.78 -3.67 -9.42
C PHE A 109 9.88 -4.71 -9.28
N LYS A 110 9.52 -6.00 -9.20
CA LYS A 110 10.47 -7.11 -9.23
C LYS A 110 10.08 -8.11 -10.32
N ALA A 111 9.10 -8.99 -10.08
CA ALA A 111 8.71 -9.99 -11.09
C ALA A 111 8.32 -9.37 -12.45
N PHE A 112 7.51 -8.31 -12.43
CA PHE A 112 7.12 -7.57 -13.63
C PHE A 112 8.28 -6.80 -14.26
N LEU A 113 9.11 -6.16 -13.45
CA LEU A 113 10.29 -5.44 -13.94
C LEU A 113 11.26 -6.42 -14.63
N ASP A 114 11.59 -7.53 -13.98
CA ASP A 114 12.47 -8.56 -14.52
C ASP A 114 11.92 -9.12 -15.85
N TYR A 115 10.61 -9.40 -15.90
CA TYR A 115 9.93 -9.85 -17.12
C TYR A 115 9.99 -8.80 -18.25
N ALA A 116 9.73 -7.53 -17.92
CA ALA A 116 9.81 -6.43 -18.89
C ALA A 116 11.23 -6.24 -19.44
N MET A 117 12.25 -6.32 -18.59
CA MET A 117 13.65 -6.22 -19.03
C MET A 117 14.03 -7.38 -19.96
N GLN A 118 13.52 -8.60 -19.73
CA GLN A 118 13.71 -9.74 -20.64
C GLN A 118 13.06 -9.53 -22.02
N LEU A 119 11.99 -8.73 -22.10
CA LEU A 119 11.36 -8.30 -23.36
C LEU A 119 12.11 -7.15 -24.06
N GLY A 120 13.28 -6.75 -23.52
CA GLY A 120 14.09 -5.66 -24.05
C GLY A 120 13.52 -4.28 -23.74
N ALA A 121 12.77 -4.12 -22.65
CA ALA A 121 12.32 -2.82 -22.20
C ALA A 121 13.47 -2.01 -21.61
N ASP A 122 13.45 -0.69 -21.84
CA ASP A 122 14.34 0.25 -21.16
C ASP A 122 13.76 0.70 -19.82
N PHE A 123 12.43 0.82 -19.77
CA PHE A 123 11.68 1.24 -18.60
C PHE A 123 10.38 0.44 -18.43
N VAL A 124 9.91 0.36 -17.19
CA VAL A 124 8.52 0.02 -16.88
C VAL A 124 7.76 1.27 -16.49
N ALA A 125 6.46 1.30 -16.80
CA ALA A 125 5.57 2.35 -16.34
C ALA A 125 4.33 1.76 -15.67
N THR A 126 3.79 2.51 -14.72
CA THR A 126 2.56 2.12 -14.01
C THR A 126 1.68 3.34 -13.81
N GLY A 127 0.38 3.12 -13.61
CA GLY A 127 -0.58 4.18 -13.29
C GLY A 127 -0.51 4.67 -11.85
N HIS A 128 0.65 4.63 -11.19
CA HIS A 128 0.79 5.16 -9.84
C HIS A 128 0.90 6.70 -9.86
N TYR A 129 0.27 7.33 -8.87
CA TYR A 129 0.37 8.77 -8.59
C TYR A 129 1.60 9.03 -7.71
N ALA A 130 2.77 8.93 -8.33
CA ALA A 130 4.06 9.25 -7.75
C ALA A 130 4.93 9.88 -8.84
N GLN A 131 6.06 10.47 -8.47
CA GLN A 131 6.99 11.09 -9.41
C GLN A 131 8.38 10.51 -9.20
N VAL A 132 9.19 10.53 -10.25
CA VAL A 132 10.63 10.25 -10.17
C VAL A 132 11.39 11.42 -10.76
N LYS A 133 12.43 11.87 -10.08
CA LYS A 133 13.30 12.94 -10.54
C LYS A 133 14.75 12.48 -10.49
N ARG A 134 15.45 12.60 -11.61
CA ARG A 134 16.89 12.33 -11.67
C ARG A 134 17.67 13.60 -11.34
N ASP A 135 18.62 13.51 -10.42
CA ASP A 135 19.53 14.61 -10.06
C ASP A 135 20.71 14.72 -11.04
N GLU A 136 21.61 15.67 -10.79
CA GLU A 136 22.80 15.91 -11.61
C GLU A 136 23.80 14.75 -11.56
N ASN A 137 23.80 13.96 -10.48
CA ASN A 137 24.67 12.79 -10.29
C ASN A 137 24.06 11.50 -10.88
N GLY A 138 22.84 11.57 -11.40
CA GLY A 138 22.11 10.43 -11.94
C GLY A 138 21.35 9.60 -10.91
N VAL A 139 21.31 10.02 -9.64
CA VAL A 139 20.47 9.44 -8.57
C VAL A 139 19.01 9.77 -8.85
N VAL A 140 18.10 8.85 -8.51
CA VAL A 140 16.68 8.95 -8.84
C VAL A 140 15.88 9.03 -7.56
N HIS A 141 15.31 10.20 -7.32
CA HIS A 141 14.53 10.50 -6.13
C HIS A 141 13.06 10.23 -6.40
N MET A 142 12.39 9.54 -5.48
CA MET A 142 10.94 9.34 -5.54
C MET A 142 10.24 10.51 -4.87
N LEU A 143 9.37 11.20 -5.61
CA LEU A 143 8.63 12.36 -5.11
C LEU A 143 7.13 12.02 -5.04
N ARG A 144 6.41 12.76 -4.19
CA ARG A 144 4.95 12.68 -4.06
C ARG A 144 4.26 12.93 -5.40
N GLY A 145 3.09 12.33 -5.59
CA GLY A 145 2.18 12.77 -6.66
C GLY A 145 1.61 14.17 -6.36
N ASN A 146 1.35 14.97 -7.40
CA ASN A 146 0.75 16.31 -7.24
C ASN A 146 -0.64 16.26 -6.57
N ASP A 147 -1.40 15.19 -6.81
CA ASP A 147 -2.66 14.92 -6.12
C ASP A 147 -2.39 14.35 -4.72
N ASN A 148 -2.32 15.21 -3.71
CA ASN A 148 -2.08 14.79 -2.32
C ASN A 148 -3.10 13.76 -1.77
N ASN A 149 -4.31 13.67 -2.35
CA ASN A 149 -5.33 12.69 -1.94
C ASN A 149 -5.15 11.32 -2.61
N LYS A 150 -4.31 11.26 -3.64
CA LYS A 150 -3.99 10.07 -4.43
C LYS A 150 -2.50 9.72 -4.43
N ASP A 151 -1.62 10.55 -3.86
CA ASP A 151 -0.18 10.29 -3.69
C ASP A 151 0.07 8.85 -3.21
N GLN A 152 0.71 8.05 -4.06
CA GLN A 152 0.93 6.63 -3.82
C GLN A 152 2.35 6.29 -3.37
N THR A 153 3.21 7.28 -3.12
CA THR A 153 4.58 7.05 -2.60
C THR A 153 4.61 6.21 -1.33
N TYR A 154 3.56 6.29 -0.50
CA TYR A 154 3.41 5.45 0.69
C TYR A 154 3.52 3.95 0.39
N PHE A 155 2.88 3.50 -0.70
CA PHE A 155 2.90 2.09 -1.12
C PHE A 155 4.15 1.71 -1.91
N LEU A 156 4.94 2.69 -2.33
CA LEU A 156 6.17 2.53 -3.10
C LEU A 156 7.43 2.73 -2.26
N SER A 157 7.28 2.93 -0.94
CA SER A 157 8.36 3.22 0.01
C SER A 157 9.47 2.17 0.09
N GLN A 158 9.23 0.97 -0.43
CA GLN A 158 10.18 -0.15 -0.48
C GLN A 158 10.89 -0.29 -1.83
N LEU A 159 10.72 0.65 -2.76
CA LEU A 159 11.41 0.61 -4.05
C LEU A 159 12.86 1.06 -3.93
N SER A 160 13.77 0.27 -4.49
CA SER A 160 15.21 0.54 -4.54
C SER A 160 15.59 1.53 -5.62
N GLN A 161 16.79 2.11 -5.48
CA GLN A 161 17.38 2.99 -6.48
C GLN A 161 17.46 2.33 -7.86
N GLU A 162 17.78 1.02 -7.92
CA GLU A 162 17.83 0.25 -9.16
C GLU A 162 16.44 0.17 -9.82
N GLN A 163 15.41 -0.18 -9.03
CA GLN A 163 14.03 -0.25 -9.51
C GLN A 163 13.52 1.12 -9.98
N LEU A 164 13.75 2.17 -9.20
CA LEU A 164 13.35 3.54 -9.54
C LEU A 164 14.05 4.03 -10.81
N SER A 165 15.32 3.66 -11.02
CA SER A 165 16.08 4.06 -12.22
C SER A 165 15.51 3.53 -13.53
N LYS A 166 14.66 2.49 -13.45
CA LYS A 166 13.98 1.81 -14.56
C LYS A 166 12.46 2.05 -14.56
N THR A 167 11.97 3.00 -13.76
CA THR A 167 10.54 3.23 -13.58
C THR A 167 10.10 4.60 -14.10
N MET A 168 8.91 4.66 -14.69
CA MET A 168 8.22 5.88 -15.07
C MET A 168 6.84 5.95 -14.41
N PHE A 169 6.45 7.16 -13.98
CA PHE A 169 5.12 7.45 -13.44
C PHE A 169 4.45 8.61 -14.20
N PRO A 170 3.86 8.36 -15.39
CA PRO A 170 3.30 9.42 -16.23
C PRO A 170 2.16 10.22 -15.60
N LEU A 171 1.49 9.67 -14.56
CA LEU A 171 0.39 10.34 -13.88
C LEU A 171 0.84 11.22 -12.70
N GLY A 172 2.13 11.19 -12.33
CA GLY A 172 2.62 11.84 -11.12
C GLY A 172 2.31 13.33 -11.02
N HIS A 173 2.26 14.02 -12.15
CA HIS A 173 1.98 15.46 -12.22
C HIS A 173 0.50 15.81 -12.35
N LEU A 174 -0.38 14.82 -12.51
CA LEU A 174 -1.79 15.01 -12.83
C LEU A 174 -2.67 14.76 -11.61
N GLU A 175 -3.73 15.55 -11.47
CA GLU A 175 -4.83 15.22 -10.58
C GLU A 175 -5.71 14.11 -11.16
N LYS A 176 -6.35 13.31 -10.28
CA LYS A 176 -7.23 12.22 -10.72
C LYS A 176 -8.35 12.69 -11.66
N LYS A 177 -8.86 13.92 -11.45
CA LYS A 177 -9.89 14.53 -12.30
C LYS A 177 -9.37 14.78 -13.73
N GLU A 178 -8.11 15.16 -13.87
CA GLU A 178 -7.48 15.42 -15.16
C GLU A 178 -7.23 14.10 -15.91
N VAL A 179 -6.79 13.06 -15.19
CA VAL A 179 -6.65 11.70 -15.76
C VAL A 179 -7.99 11.22 -16.32
N ARG A 180 -9.09 11.39 -15.58
CA ARG A 180 -10.45 11.06 -16.07
C ARG A 180 -10.82 11.87 -17.31
N ALA A 181 -10.56 13.18 -17.31
CA ALA A 181 -10.85 14.04 -18.45
C ALA A 181 -10.04 13.66 -19.70
N ILE A 182 -8.78 13.27 -19.56
CA ILE A 182 -7.94 12.76 -20.65
C ILE A 182 -8.55 11.48 -21.23
N ALA A 183 -8.92 10.53 -20.37
CA ALA A 183 -9.54 9.27 -20.80
C ALA A 183 -10.85 9.50 -21.56
N GLU A 184 -11.70 10.40 -21.07
CA GLU A 184 -12.97 10.75 -21.73
C GLU A 184 -12.74 11.45 -23.07
N LYS A 185 -11.81 12.41 -23.13
CA LYS A 185 -11.47 13.12 -24.37
C LYS A 185 -10.92 12.18 -25.44
N ALA A 186 -10.13 11.19 -25.05
CA ALA A 186 -9.59 10.17 -25.95
C ALA A 186 -10.60 9.05 -26.27
N GLY A 187 -11.78 9.05 -25.65
CA GLY A 187 -12.80 8.02 -25.87
C GLY A 187 -12.39 6.62 -25.39
N LEU A 188 -11.52 6.54 -24.38
CA LEU A 188 -11.02 5.25 -23.89
C LEU A 188 -12.16 4.42 -23.29
N ALA A 189 -12.17 3.11 -23.57
CA ALA A 189 -13.20 2.19 -23.05
C ALA A 189 -13.34 2.24 -21.52
N THR A 190 -12.21 2.44 -20.82
CA THR A 190 -12.15 2.51 -19.35
C THR A 190 -12.49 3.89 -18.76
N ALA A 191 -12.82 4.90 -19.56
CA ALA A 191 -12.97 6.29 -19.10
C ALA A 191 -13.97 6.44 -17.94
N LYS A 192 -15.08 5.68 -17.98
CA LYS A 192 -16.14 5.69 -16.96
C LYS A 192 -16.06 4.53 -15.96
N LYS A 193 -15.08 3.63 -16.09
CA LYS A 193 -14.92 2.47 -15.19
C LYS A 193 -14.55 2.94 -13.80
N LYS A 194 -15.22 2.48 -12.75
CA LYS A 194 -14.92 2.87 -11.37
C LYS A 194 -13.50 2.43 -10.96
N ASP A 195 -12.89 3.16 -10.03
CA ASP A 195 -11.63 2.73 -9.43
C ASP A 195 -11.87 1.46 -8.60
N SER A 196 -10.97 0.49 -8.67
CA SER A 196 -10.99 -0.66 -7.77
C SER A 196 -10.76 -0.18 -6.32
N THR A 197 -11.58 -0.68 -5.39
CA THR A 197 -11.46 -0.38 -3.97
C THR A 197 -11.08 -1.64 -3.19
N GLY A 198 -10.26 -1.49 -2.15
CA GLY A 198 -9.81 -2.62 -1.34
C GLY A 198 -8.54 -3.27 -1.88
N VAL A 199 -8.15 -4.40 -1.25
CA VAL A 199 -6.96 -5.17 -1.63
C VAL A 199 -7.27 -5.99 -2.89
N CYS A 200 -6.34 -6.02 -3.84
CA CYS A 200 -6.54 -6.57 -5.19
C CYS A 200 -7.20 -7.96 -5.25
N PHE A 201 -6.78 -8.91 -4.41
CA PHE A 201 -7.32 -10.28 -4.40
C PHE A 201 -8.62 -10.47 -3.61
N ILE A 202 -9.02 -9.47 -2.82
CA ILE A 202 -10.29 -9.50 -2.08
C ILE A 202 -11.39 -8.88 -2.94
N GLY A 203 -11.05 -7.83 -3.70
CA GLY A 203 -12.00 -7.10 -4.53
C GLY A 203 -13.15 -6.54 -3.70
N GLU A 204 -14.38 -6.78 -4.16
CA GLU A 204 -15.61 -6.35 -3.47
C GLU A 204 -16.13 -7.37 -2.42
N LYS A 205 -15.40 -8.47 -2.18
CA LYS A 205 -15.83 -9.54 -1.26
C LYS A 205 -15.76 -9.08 0.21
N ASN A 206 -16.57 -9.73 1.05
CA ASN A 206 -16.54 -9.49 2.48
C ASN A 206 -15.18 -9.94 3.08
N PHE A 207 -14.41 -9.00 3.62
CA PHE A 207 -13.08 -9.24 4.18
C PHE A 207 -13.05 -10.35 5.24
N LYS A 208 -14.04 -10.37 6.15
CA LYS A 208 -14.13 -11.36 7.23
C LYS A 208 -14.34 -12.77 6.66
N GLN A 209 -15.26 -12.89 5.69
CA GLN A 209 -15.53 -14.16 5.01
C GLN A 209 -14.31 -14.64 4.23
N PHE A 210 -13.66 -13.76 3.47
CA PHE A 210 -12.44 -14.08 2.74
C PHE A 210 -11.36 -14.64 3.67
N LEU A 211 -11.01 -13.91 4.74
CA LEU A 211 -9.91 -14.30 5.61
C LEU A 211 -10.20 -15.59 6.39
N SER A 212 -11.48 -15.90 6.67
CA SER A 212 -11.90 -17.14 7.34
C SER A 212 -11.63 -18.41 6.53
N GLN A 213 -11.44 -18.30 5.21
CA GLN A 213 -11.10 -19.43 4.35
C GLN A 213 -9.64 -19.88 4.54
N TYR A 214 -8.78 -18.99 5.05
CA TYR A 214 -7.33 -19.22 5.16
C TYR A 214 -6.82 -19.27 6.60
N LEU A 215 -7.49 -18.58 7.53
CA LEU A 215 -7.14 -18.57 8.94
C LEU A 215 -8.34 -18.98 9.80
N PRO A 216 -8.17 -19.94 10.73
CA PRO A 216 -9.24 -20.32 11.63
C PRO A 216 -9.56 -19.14 12.56
N ALA A 217 -10.82 -18.73 12.55
CA ALA A 217 -11.33 -17.72 13.47
C ALA A 217 -11.33 -18.28 14.90
N GLN A 218 -10.71 -17.57 15.83
CA GLN A 218 -10.66 -17.92 17.25
C GLN A 218 -11.43 -16.87 18.06
N PRO A 219 -12.71 -17.10 18.37
CA PRO A 219 -13.48 -16.17 19.16
C PRO A 219 -12.85 -15.95 20.54
N GLY A 220 -12.96 -14.72 21.03
CA GLY A 220 -12.36 -14.30 22.29
C GLY A 220 -13.16 -13.19 22.96
N LYS A 221 -12.64 -12.64 24.05
CA LYS A 221 -13.35 -11.64 24.85
C LYS A 221 -13.00 -10.23 24.42
N MET A 222 -14.00 -9.34 24.42
CA MET A 222 -13.79 -7.90 24.38
C MET A 222 -13.79 -7.35 25.80
N MET A 223 -12.68 -6.72 26.19
CA MET A 223 -12.47 -6.21 27.55
C MET A 223 -12.11 -4.73 27.53
N THR A 224 -12.57 -3.98 28.52
CA THR A 224 -12.05 -2.63 28.79
C THR A 224 -10.69 -2.69 29.48
N PRO A 225 -9.88 -1.61 29.46
CA PRO A 225 -8.63 -1.54 30.22
C PRO A 225 -8.80 -1.77 31.73
N ASP A 226 -9.99 -1.48 32.27
CA ASP A 226 -10.34 -1.69 33.68
C ASP A 226 -10.78 -3.15 33.99
N GLY A 227 -10.72 -4.06 33.01
CA GLY A 227 -11.07 -5.47 33.18
C GLY A 227 -12.58 -5.77 33.10
N ILE A 228 -13.40 -4.83 32.64
CA ILE A 228 -14.84 -5.06 32.42
C ILE A 228 -15.07 -5.70 31.05
N GLU A 229 -15.79 -6.83 31.02
CA GLU A 229 -16.19 -7.50 29.78
C GLU A 229 -17.29 -6.71 29.05
N LYS A 230 -17.14 -6.56 27.73
CA LYS A 230 -18.07 -5.84 26.84
C LYS A 230 -18.71 -6.71 25.77
N GLY A 231 -18.34 -7.98 25.71
CA GLY A 231 -18.87 -8.97 24.77
C GLY A 231 -17.79 -9.88 24.23
N THR A 232 -18.05 -10.49 23.07
CA THR A 232 -17.12 -11.40 22.40
C THR A 232 -16.76 -10.90 21.01
N HIS A 233 -15.55 -11.16 20.55
CA HIS A 233 -15.13 -10.92 19.18
C HIS A 233 -15.01 -12.24 18.40
N ASP A 234 -15.13 -12.19 17.08
CA ASP A 234 -15.03 -13.39 16.23
C ASP A 234 -13.59 -13.84 15.93
N GLY A 235 -12.60 -12.99 16.24
CA GLY A 235 -11.17 -13.28 16.07
C GLY A 235 -10.35 -12.01 15.94
N LEU A 236 -9.18 -11.94 16.59
CA LEU A 236 -8.37 -10.72 16.65
C LEU A 236 -7.90 -10.20 15.28
N MET A 237 -7.79 -11.09 14.29
CA MET A 237 -7.36 -10.72 12.93
C MET A 237 -8.39 -9.84 12.18
N TYR A 238 -9.65 -9.79 12.63
CA TYR A 238 -10.69 -8.95 12.03
C TYR A 238 -10.70 -7.51 12.55
N TYR A 239 -9.81 -7.18 13.49
CA TYR A 239 -9.77 -5.90 14.17
C TYR A 239 -8.43 -5.23 13.96
N THR A 240 -8.41 -3.90 13.89
CA THR A 240 -7.20 -3.08 13.77
C THR A 240 -7.20 -2.01 14.84
N ILE A 241 -6.03 -1.61 15.34
CA ILE A 241 -5.91 -0.56 16.36
C ILE A 241 -6.56 0.75 15.86
N GLY A 242 -7.43 1.31 16.70
CA GLY A 242 -8.23 2.50 16.39
C GLY A 242 -9.48 2.27 15.55
N GLN A 243 -9.84 1.02 15.25
CA GLN A 243 -11.08 0.65 14.53
C GLN A 243 -12.32 0.93 15.39
N ARG A 244 -13.34 1.54 14.79
CA ARG A 244 -14.64 1.82 15.41
C ARG A 244 -15.72 0.81 15.04
N GLN A 245 -15.78 0.44 13.77
CA GLN A 245 -16.86 -0.36 13.21
C GLN A 245 -16.65 -1.86 13.48
N GLY A 246 -17.74 -2.62 13.50
CA GLY A 246 -17.69 -4.08 13.65
C GLY A 246 -17.55 -4.59 15.08
N LEU A 247 -17.57 -3.71 16.09
CA LEU A 247 -17.47 -4.11 17.50
C LEU A 247 -18.79 -4.65 18.07
N GLY A 248 -19.94 -4.28 17.51
CA GLY A 248 -21.25 -4.72 18.02
C GLY A 248 -21.60 -4.22 19.43
N ILE A 249 -20.86 -3.25 19.98
CA ILE A 249 -21.09 -2.70 21.32
C ILE A 249 -22.05 -1.51 21.22
N GLY A 250 -23.25 -1.64 21.79
CA GLY A 250 -24.26 -0.58 21.87
C GLY A 250 -24.40 -0.03 23.29
N GLY A 251 -24.21 1.28 23.49
CA GLY A 251 -24.38 1.96 24.79
C GLY A 251 -23.53 1.37 25.92
N GLY A 252 -23.88 1.67 27.18
CA GLY A 252 -23.32 0.98 28.37
C GLY A 252 -21.85 1.32 28.71
N GLY A 253 -21.34 2.46 28.24
CA GLY A 253 -20.03 2.98 28.58
C GLY A 253 -20.06 4.09 29.63
N LYS A 254 -18.88 4.61 29.99
CA LYS A 254 -18.74 5.76 30.90
C LYS A 254 -19.23 7.06 30.25
N THR A 255 -19.17 7.14 28.92
CA THR A 255 -19.57 8.30 28.11
C THR A 255 -20.55 7.90 27.01
N GLN A 256 -21.04 8.87 26.24
CA GLN A 256 -21.83 8.64 25.01
C GLN A 256 -20.95 8.52 23.75
N GLU A 257 -19.63 8.51 23.92
CA GLU A 257 -18.70 8.42 22.80
C GLU A 257 -18.67 7.00 22.20
N PRO A 258 -18.36 6.87 20.91
CA PRO A 258 -18.22 5.56 20.28
C PRO A 258 -17.06 4.75 20.85
N TRP A 259 -17.20 3.43 20.79
CA TRP A 259 -16.16 2.46 21.15
C TRP A 259 -15.13 2.30 20.04
N PHE A 260 -13.87 2.09 20.44
CA PHE A 260 -12.74 1.83 19.57
C PHE A 260 -11.92 0.66 20.09
N VAL A 261 -11.26 -0.06 19.18
CA VAL A 261 -10.16 -0.97 19.52
C VAL A 261 -8.98 -0.15 20.01
N VAL A 262 -8.65 -0.24 21.29
CA VAL A 262 -7.50 0.48 21.90
C VAL A 262 -6.32 -0.44 22.18
N GLY A 263 -6.48 -1.75 21.97
CA GLY A 263 -5.40 -2.71 22.11
C GLY A 263 -5.81 -4.13 21.71
N LYS A 264 -4.82 -5.01 21.68
CA LYS A 264 -4.97 -6.45 21.49
C LYS A 264 -4.01 -7.17 22.41
N ASP A 265 -4.40 -8.35 22.84
CA ASP A 265 -3.54 -9.30 23.53
C ASP A 265 -3.73 -10.68 22.90
N LEU A 266 -2.81 -11.03 22.01
CA LEU A 266 -2.79 -12.30 21.30
C LEU A 266 -2.58 -13.49 22.25
N ALA A 267 -1.82 -13.30 23.34
CA ALA A 267 -1.52 -14.38 24.28
C ALA A 267 -2.76 -14.80 25.07
N THR A 268 -3.64 -13.85 25.40
CA THR A 268 -4.90 -14.13 26.10
C THR A 268 -6.12 -14.15 25.18
N ASN A 269 -5.93 -13.98 23.87
CA ASN A 269 -6.98 -13.81 22.86
C ASN A 269 -8.04 -12.78 23.28
N THR A 270 -7.58 -11.60 23.69
CA THR A 270 -8.42 -10.51 24.21
C THR A 270 -8.33 -9.28 23.32
N LEU A 271 -9.48 -8.73 22.93
CA LEU A 271 -9.58 -7.45 22.25
C LEU A 271 -9.86 -6.35 23.28
N ILE A 272 -8.98 -5.35 23.35
CA ILE A 272 -9.11 -4.26 24.31
C ILE A 272 -9.88 -3.11 23.65
N VAL A 273 -10.99 -2.71 24.25
CA VAL A 273 -11.89 -1.68 23.72
C VAL A 273 -12.17 -0.58 24.74
N ASP A 274 -12.22 0.67 24.28
CA ASP A 274 -12.63 1.79 25.13
C ASP A 274 -13.31 2.91 24.31
N GLN A 275 -13.93 3.86 25.01
CA GLN A 275 -14.66 4.97 24.40
C GLN A 275 -13.76 6.17 24.12
N GLY A 276 -14.14 6.92 23.09
CA GLY A 276 -13.54 8.20 22.76
C GLY A 276 -12.52 8.10 21.63
N PHE A 277 -12.68 8.95 20.62
CA PHE A 277 -11.79 8.95 19.47
C PHE A 277 -10.34 9.28 19.88
N HIS A 278 -10.20 10.13 20.90
CA HIS A 278 -8.92 10.57 21.43
C HIS A 278 -8.47 9.81 22.70
N HIS A 279 -8.91 8.56 22.88
CA HIS A 279 -8.55 7.79 24.07
C HIS A 279 -7.02 7.69 24.27
N PRO A 280 -6.47 7.90 25.47
CA PRO A 280 -5.02 7.95 25.70
C PRO A 280 -4.26 6.68 25.24
N LEU A 281 -4.87 5.50 25.40
CA LEU A 281 -4.28 4.23 24.94
C LEU A 281 -4.17 4.11 23.42
N LEU A 282 -4.72 5.04 22.64
CA LEU A 282 -4.50 5.11 21.20
C LEU A 282 -3.29 5.94 20.83
N TYR A 283 -2.63 6.63 21.76
CA TYR A 283 -1.57 7.58 21.45
C TYR A 283 -0.20 7.04 21.85
N ALA A 284 0.72 7.01 20.88
CA ALA A 284 2.13 6.68 21.08
C ALA A 284 3.00 7.89 20.74
N ASN A 285 4.18 8.00 21.35
CA ASN A 285 5.20 9.01 21.00
C ASN A 285 6.46 8.38 20.41
N ARG A 286 6.50 7.05 20.27
CA ARG A 286 7.62 6.33 19.71
C ARG A 286 7.16 5.02 19.06
N LEU A 287 7.87 4.59 18.02
CA LEU A 287 7.75 3.23 17.48
C LEU A 287 9.13 2.63 17.19
N THR A 288 9.18 1.31 17.08
CA THR A 288 10.27 0.59 16.42
C THR A 288 9.78 0.01 15.10
N ALA A 289 10.65 -0.01 14.11
CA ALA A 289 10.37 -0.56 12.80
C ALA A 289 11.50 -1.45 12.31
N SER A 290 11.14 -2.43 11.49
CA SER A 290 12.02 -3.36 10.80
C SER A 290 11.85 -3.23 9.29
N GLN A 291 12.71 -3.90 8.51
CA GLN A 291 12.71 -3.83 7.05
C GLN A 291 12.83 -2.40 6.54
N ILE A 292 13.64 -1.59 7.23
CA ILE A 292 13.97 -0.23 6.83
C ILE A 292 14.72 -0.29 5.50
N HIS A 293 14.17 0.42 4.53
CA HIS A 293 14.65 0.49 3.17
C HIS A 293 14.58 1.93 2.69
N PHE A 294 15.66 2.42 2.06
CA PHE A 294 15.74 3.77 1.49
C PHE A 294 15.70 3.71 -0.04
N THR A 295 15.12 4.74 -0.65
CA THR A 295 14.97 4.84 -2.11
C THR A 295 16.29 5.12 -2.82
N THR A 296 17.24 5.75 -2.12
CA THR A 296 18.60 6.00 -2.61
C THR A 296 19.63 5.13 -1.89
N ASN A 297 20.78 4.93 -2.53
CA ASN A 297 21.92 4.21 -1.95
C ASN A 297 22.81 5.09 -1.05
N GLU A 298 22.38 6.33 -0.78
CA GLU A 298 23.11 7.25 0.07
C GLU A 298 23.01 6.81 1.53
N GLU A 299 24.16 6.75 2.21
CA GLU A 299 24.19 6.50 3.64
C GLU A 299 23.44 7.62 4.38
N LYS A 300 22.42 7.24 5.14
CA LYS A 300 21.72 8.18 6.03
C LYS A 300 22.48 8.30 7.35
N PRO A 301 22.52 9.50 7.97
CA PRO A 301 23.07 9.66 9.30
C PRO A 301 22.41 8.70 10.30
N GLN A 302 23.13 8.32 11.35
CA GLN A 302 22.59 7.47 12.42
C GLN A 302 21.30 8.03 13.01
N GLU A 303 21.21 9.35 13.11
CA GLU A 303 20.03 10.08 13.56
C GLU A 303 19.75 11.23 12.59
N PHE A 304 18.50 11.38 12.15
CA PHE A 304 18.07 12.48 11.29
C PHE A 304 16.61 12.86 11.55
N ARG A 305 16.26 14.10 11.20
CA ARG A 305 14.90 14.66 11.35
C ARG A 305 14.20 14.67 10.00
N CYS A 306 12.94 14.25 9.97
CA CYS A 306 12.10 14.23 8.78
C CYS A 306 10.61 14.24 9.17
N THR A 307 9.71 13.99 8.22
CA THR A 307 8.32 13.63 8.54
C THR A 307 8.06 12.16 8.25
N ALA A 308 7.01 11.60 8.87
CA ALA A 308 6.58 10.24 8.62
C ALA A 308 5.06 10.11 8.49
N LYS A 309 4.63 9.16 7.65
CA LYS A 309 3.26 8.63 7.63
C LYS A 309 3.26 7.23 8.23
N PHE A 310 2.29 6.94 9.11
CA PHE A 310 2.11 5.61 9.70
C PHE A 310 0.92 4.85 9.10
N ARG A 311 0.09 5.57 8.33
CA ARG A 311 -1.04 5.05 7.55
C ARG A 311 -1.22 5.87 6.29
N TYR A 312 -1.73 5.23 5.23
CA TYR A 312 -2.08 5.91 4.00
C TYR A 312 -3.13 7.01 4.26
N ARG A 313 -2.94 8.19 3.64
CA ARG A 313 -3.76 9.41 3.82
C ARG A 313 -3.72 10.06 5.20
N GLN A 314 -2.85 9.60 6.10
CA GLN A 314 -2.51 10.39 7.28
C GLN A 314 -1.74 11.66 6.86
N GLN A 315 -1.94 12.75 7.60
CA GLN A 315 -1.00 13.88 7.55
C GLN A 315 0.37 13.45 8.07
N ASP A 316 1.39 14.09 7.53
CA ASP A 316 2.77 13.92 7.94
C ASP A 316 2.95 14.28 9.42
N VAL A 317 3.67 13.44 10.15
CA VAL A 317 4.05 13.68 11.55
C VAL A 317 5.54 13.99 11.59
N PRO A 318 5.97 15.12 12.16
CA PRO A 318 7.38 15.40 12.41
C PRO A 318 8.01 14.35 13.33
N VAL A 319 9.14 13.78 12.91
CA VAL A 319 9.83 12.72 13.63
C VAL A 319 11.35 12.89 13.63
N THR A 320 11.98 12.25 14.61
CA THR A 320 13.41 11.95 14.62
C THR A 320 13.59 10.45 14.43
N VAL A 321 14.31 10.05 13.39
CA VAL A 321 14.61 8.65 13.08
C VAL A 321 16.01 8.33 13.58
N ARG A 322 16.12 7.29 14.40
CA ARG A 322 17.39 6.70 14.84
C ARG A 322 17.53 5.33 14.21
N LEU A 323 18.47 5.21 13.28
CA LEU A 323 18.82 3.91 12.73
C LEU A 323 19.42 3.03 13.85
N LEU A 324 19.18 1.74 13.77
CA LEU A 324 19.72 0.72 14.67
C LEU A 324 20.49 -0.31 13.85
N ASN A 325 21.16 -1.25 14.49
CA ASN A 325 21.86 -2.33 13.78
C ASN A 325 20.89 -3.13 12.90
N GLY A 326 21.33 -3.41 11.67
CA GLY A 326 20.55 -4.11 10.66
C GLY A 326 19.60 -3.17 9.91
N ASP A 327 18.44 -3.68 9.54
CA ASP A 327 17.37 -2.98 8.83
C ASP A 327 16.32 -2.43 9.80
N ARG A 328 16.74 -1.92 10.97
CA ARG A 328 15.84 -1.49 12.05
C ARG A 328 16.01 -0.02 12.38
N ALA A 329 14.94 0.59 12.87
CA ALA A 329 14.95 1.97 13.35
C ALA A 329 14.06 2.15 14.58
N GLU A 330 14.44 3.11 15.42
CA GLU A 330 13.56 3.77 16.39
C GLU A 330 13.09 5.09 15.79
N VAL A 331 11.79 5.37 15.88
CA VAL A 331 11.20 6.62 15.36
C VAL A 331 10.50 7.33 16.51
N LEU A 332 10.97 8.53 16.82
CA LEU A 332 10.48 9.39 17.89
C LEU A 332 9.61 10.47 17.30
N PHE A 333 8.43 10.69 17.87
CA PHE A 333 7.48 11.68 17.35
C PHE A 333 7.59 12.96 18.17
N ASP A 334 7.58 14.11 17.49
CA ASP A 334 7.53 15.40 18.18
C ASP A 334 6.22 15.55 18.98
N GLU A 335 5.13 15.03 18.41
CA GLU A 335 3.81 14.97 19.03
C GLU A 335 3.25 13.55 19.01
N LYS A 336 2.40 13.22 19.99
CA LYS A 336 1.81 11.88 20.06
C LYS A 336 0.96 11.59 18.82
N ALA A 337 1.19 10.44 18.20
CA ALA A 337 0.46 9.98 17.03
C ALA A 337 -0.57 8.90 17.41
N ARG A 338 -1.75 8.97 16.78
CA ARG A 338 -2.88 8.09 17.06
C ARG A 338 -2.78 6.77 16.30
N ALA A 339 -3.08 5.68 17.00
CA ALA A 339 -3.25 4.31 16.52
C ALA A 339 -2.12 3.89 15.56
N ILE A 340 -0.90 3.91 16.08
CA ILE A 340 0.26 3.27 15.49
C ILE A 340 0.02 1.76 15.51
N THR A 341 -0.01 1.13 14.34
CA THR A 341 -0.48 -0.25 14.20
C THR A 341 0.67 -1.14 13.72
N PRO A 342 1.09 -2.14 14.52
CA PRO A 342 2.05 -3.14 14.08
C PRO A 342 1.66 -3.83 12.76
N GLY A 343 2.64 -4.02 11.87
CA GLY A 343 2.46 -4.56 10.51
C GLY A 343 2.11 -3.54 9.43
N GLN A 344 1.70 -2.32 9.81
CA GLN A 344 1.56 -1.22 8.85
C GLN A 344 2.93 -0.64 8.48
N ALA A 345 2.99 0.08 7.37
CA ALA A 345 4.22 0.75 6.95
C ALA A 345 4.42 2.06 7.72
N VAL A 346 5.68 2.36 8.06
CA VAL A 346 6.16 3.71 8.36
C VAL A 346 6.92 4.22 7.15
N VAL A 347 6.57 5.40 6.65
CA VAL A 347 7.17 5.97 5.44
C VAL A 347 7.72 7.36 5.75
N PHE A 348 8.98 7.59 5.43
CA PHE A 348 9.73 8.80 5.75
C PHE A 348 9.76 9.75 4.56
N TYR A 349 9.62 11.04 4.84
CA TYR A 349 9.60 12.09 3.83
C TYR A 349 10.46 13.29 4.23
N ASP A 350 11.11 13.88 3.23
CA ASP A 350 11.74 15.21 3.32
C ASP A 350 11.01 16.15 2.33
N GLY A 351 10.04 16.89 2.85
CA GLY A 351 9.11 17.68 2.04
C GLY A 351 8.34 16.82 1.02
N GLU A 352 8.68 16.97 -0.26
CA GLU A 352 8.07 16.22 -1.36
C GLU A 352 8.76 14.89 -1.64
N GLU A 353 9.97 14.67 -1.14
CA GLU A 353 10.73 13.44 -1.39
C GLU A 353 10.31 12.34 -0.42
N CYS A 354 10.01 11.16 -0.97
CA CYS A 354 9.86 9.92 -0.22
C CYS A 354 11.25 9.27 -0.06
N LEU A 355 11.77 9.33 1.15
CA LEU A 355 13.10 8.81 1.47
C LEU A 355 13.11 7.27 1.50
N GLY A 356 11.97 6.66 1.81
CA GLY A 356 11.84 5.21 2.02
C GLY A 356 10.92 4.89 3.19
N GLY A 357 11.07 3.70 3.77
CA GLY A 357 10.21 3.28 4.88
C GLY A 357 10.54 1.89 5.41
N GLY A 358 9.68 1.40 6.30
CA GLY A 358 9.77 0.05 6.87
C GLY A 358 8.42 -0.41 7.41
N LEU A 359 8.41 -1.50 8.16
CA LEU A 359 7.23 -2.03 8.82
C LEU A 359 7.28 -1.75 10.31
N ILE A 360 6.16 -1.29 10.86
CA ILE A 360 6.02 -0.98 12.28
C ILE A 360 5.99 -2.29 13.06
N ASP A 361 6.93 -2.46 13.98
CA ASP A 361 6.98 -3.63 14.86
C ASP A 361 6.15 -3.39 16.12
N GLN A 362 6.40 -2.27 16.80
CA GLN A 362 5.85 -1.97 18.12
C GLN A 362 5.70 -0.46 18.30
N ALA A 363 4.73 -0.08 19.13
CA ALA A 363 4.48 1.30 19.52
C ALA A 363 4.71 1.47 21.02
N TYR A 364 5.10 2.67 21.43
CA TYR A 364 5.44 3.00 22.80
C TYR A 364 4.84 4.35 23.19
N GLN A 365 4.40 4.42 24.45
CA GLN A 365 4.15 5.67 25.14
C GLN A 365 5.20 5.81 26.24
N ASP A 366 6.10 6.78 26.07
CA ASP A 366 7.27 6.97 26.91
C ASP A 366 8.13 5.69 26.92
N GLN A 367 8.41 5.11 28.09
CA GLN A 367 9.16 3.86 28.22
C GLN A 367 8.27 2.61 28.14
N LYS A 368 6.95 2.76 28.08
CA LYS A 368 6.00 1.63 28.13
C LYS A 368 5.60 1.20 26.72
N GLN A 369 5.76 -0.09 26.42
CA GLN A 369 5.22 -0.68 25.20
C GLN A 369 3.69 -0.70 25.25
N MET A 370 3.07 -0.32 24.14
CA MET A 370 1.61 -0.36 23.99
C MET A 370 1.13 -1.79 23.75
N GLN A 371 0.01 -2.16 24.36
CA GLN A 371 -0.60 -3.49 24.22
C GLN A 371 -1.42 -3.58 22.93
N TYR A 372 -0.73 -3.64 21.78
CA TYR A 372 -1.33 -3.60 20.44
C TYR A 372 -1.32 -4.94 19.69
N ILE A 373 -0.69 -5.98 20.26
CA ILE A 373 -0.65 -7.34 19.69
C ILE A 373 -1.22 -8.31 20.70
#